data_AF-A0A2E8YZH3-F1
#
_entry.id   AF-A0A2E8YZH3-F1
#
_cell.length_a   1.000
_cell.length_b   1.000
_cell.length_c   1.000
_cell.angle_alpha   90.00
_cell.angle_beta   90.00
_cell.angle_gamma   90.00
#
_symmetry.space_group_name_H-M   'P 1'
#
loop_
_entity.id
_entity.type
_entity.pdbx_description
1 polymer ?
#
loop_
_entity_poly.entity_id
_entity_poly.type
_entity_poly.pdbx_seq_one_letter_code
_entity_poly.pdbx_strand_id
1 'polypeptide(L)'
;MYGDSETVRRHADAMGERADELRALADRLVSQVDALGWTGRAAESLRLRVADRASGLRDAAGRHERSADSLRTHAQEVERVSDRIAELERRAEALVADARTRRARVGATHGGGSAGADERADEVLLAFDAPPSGHRDWLDVDLPGLTR
;
A
#
# COMPACT_ATOMS: atom_id res chain seq x y z
N MET A 1 -8.71 -5.84 -9.53
CA MET A 1 -8.34 -5.52 -8.14
C MET A 1 -6.99 -4.84 -8.16
N TYR A 2 -6.86 -3.70 -7.49
CA TYR A 2 -5.61 -2.95 -7.38
C TYR A 2 -4.48 -3.90 -6.95
N GLY A 3 -3.31 -3.73 -7.57
CA GLY A 3 -2.24 -4.73 -7.61
C GLY A 3 -1.97 -5.36 -6.25
N ASP A 4 -1.72 -6.68 -6.28
CA ASP A 4 -1.47 -7.50 -5.11
C ASP A 4 -0.34 -6.90 -4.23
N SER A 5 -0.74 -6.15 -3.19
CA SER A 5 0.17 -5.46 -2.25
C SER A 5 1.06 -6.47 -1.53
N GLU A 6 0.58 -7.71 -1.38
CA GLU A 6 1.36 -8.82 -0.84
C GLU A 6 2.49 -9.24 -1.79
N THR A 7 2.21 -9.34 -3.09
CA THR A 7 3.24 -9.57 -4.11
C THR A 7 4.28 -8.43 -4.12
N VAL A 8 3.85 -7.18 -4.00
CA VAL A 8 4.78 -6.02 -3.92
C VAL A 8 5.65 -6.09 -2.66
N ARG A 9 5.07 -6.40 -1.50
CA ARG A 9 5.83 -6.59 -0.25
C ARG A 9 6.85 -7.72 -0.37
N ARG A 10 6.42 -8.87 -0.86
CA ARG A 10 7.30 -10.04 -1.06
C ARG A 10 8.48 -9.70 -1.96
N HIS A 11 8.25 -8.91 -3.01
CA HIS A 11 9.31 -8.44 -3.87
C HIS A 11 10.27 -7.47 -3.16
N ALA A 12 9.74 -6.55 -2.35
CA ALA A 12 10.56 -5.65 -1.54
C ALA A 12 11.42 -6.40 -0.51
N ASP A 13 10.89 -7.46 0.10
CA ASP A 13 11.62 -8.29 1.06
C ASP A 13 12.74 -9.08 0.37
N ALA A 14 12.47 -9.68 -0.78
CA ALA A 14 13.50 -10.31 -1.60
C ALA A 14 14.61 -9.31 -2.04
N MET A 15 14.27 -8.05 -2.29
CA MET A 15 15.28 -7.01 -2.54
C MET A 15 16.13 -6.69 -1.29
N GLY A 16 15.51 -6.70 -0.10
CA GLY A 16 16.22 -6.54 1.17
C GLY A 16 17.21 -7.67 1.43
N GLU A 17 16.76 -8.92 1.26
CA GLU A 17 17.62 -10.10 1.33
C GLU A 17 18.80 -9.99 0.36
N ARG A 18 18.53 -9.54 -0.88
CA ARG A 18 19.59 -9.35 -1.88
C ARG A 18 20.59 -8.26 -1.48
N ALA A 19 20.15 -7.20 -0.81
CA ALA A 19 21.04 -6.17 -0.29
C ALA A 19 21.99 -6.73 0.78
N ASP A 20 21.46 -7.56 1.69
CA ASP A 20 22.24 -8.19 2.75
C ASP A 20 23.26 -9.19 2.20
N GLU A 21 22.87 -9.98 1.21
CA GLU A 21 23.80 -10.87 0.48
C GLU A 21 24.96 -10.10 -0.15
N LEU A 22 24.69 -8.93 -0.77
CA LEU A 22 25.71 -8.10 -1.39
C LEU A 22 26.69 -7.50 -0.36
N ARG A 23 26.19 -7.09 0.81
CA ARG A 23 27.04 -6.64 1.93
C ARG A 23 27.91 -7.76 2.45
N ALA A 24 27.32 -8.92 2.72
CA ALA A 24 28.04 -10.09 3.19
C ALA A 24 29.12 -10.53 2.19
N LEU A 25 28.84 -10.44 0.88
CA LEU A 25 29.83 -10.68 -0.16
C LEU A 25 30.98 -9.67 -0.13
N ALA A 26 30.67 -8.37 0.03
CA ALA A 26 31.67 -7.31 0.12
C ALA A 26 32.60 -7.52 1.33
N ASP A 27 32.05 -7.83 2.49
CA ASP A 27 32.81 -8.05 3.72
C ASP A 27 33.65 -9.33 3.65
N ARG A 28 33.12 -10.38 3.03
CA ARG A 28 33.88 -11.60 2.75
C ARG A 28 35.06 -11.34 1.82
N LEU A 29 34.88 -10.53 0.78
CA LEU A 29 35.93 -10.18 -0.18
C LEU A 29 37.12 -9.48 0.51
N VAL A 30 36.81 -8.50 1.37
CA VAL A 30 37.83 -7.80 2.17
C VAL A 30 38.52 -8.76 3.14
N SER A 31 37.73 -9.51 3.91
CA SER A 31 38.26 -10.45 4.91
C SER A 31 39.17 -11.52 4.31
N GLN A 32 38.82 -12.05 3.13
CA GLN A 32 39.62 -13.05 2.44
C GLN A 32 40.98 -12.50 2.01
N VAL A 33 41.02 -11.25 1.52
CA VAL A 33 42.25 -10.62 1.05
C VAL A 33 43.16 -10.27 2.22
N ASP A 34 42.60 -9.81 3.34
CA ASP A 34 43.35 -9.54 4.56
C ASP A 34 43.95 -10.82 5.15
N ALA A 35 43.21 -11.94 5.10
CA ALA A 35 43.66 -13.23 5.61
C ALA A 35 44.84 -13.85 4.84
N LEU A 36 45.11 -13.42 3.61
CA LEU A 36 46.25 -13.94 2.84
C LEU A 36 47.60 -13.59 3.46
N GLY A 37 47.67 -12.55 4.30
CA GLY A 37 48.92 -12.11 4.94
C GLY A 37 49.99 -11.64 3.93
N TRP A 38 49.63 -11.49 2.66
CA TRP A 38 50.54 -11.12 1.59
C TRP A 38 50.89 -9.63 1.66
N THR A 39 52.18 -9.30 1.51
CA THR A 39 52.70 -7.93 1.64
C THR A 39 53.48 -7.48 0.42
N GLY A 40 53.72 -6.16 0.31
CA GLY A 40 54.41 -5.52 -0.81
C GLY A 40 53.49 -4.76 -1.76
N ARG A 41 54.06 -4.15 -2.81
CA ARG A 41 53.33 -3.25 -3.74
C ARG A 41 52.19 -3.94 -4.49
N ALA A 42 52.36 -5.20 -4.88
CA ALA A 42 51.33 -5.98 -5.55
C ALA A 42 50.14 -6.27 -4.62
N ALA A 43 50.42 -6.62 -3.36
CA ALA A 43 49.39 -6.81 -2.35
C ALA A 43 48.61 -5.52 -2.09
N GLU A 44 49.29 -4.37 -2.00
CA GLU A 44 48.63 -3.08 -1.83
C GLU A 44 47.72 -2.74 -3.02
N SER A 45 48.19 -2.99 -4.25
CA SER A 45 47.39 -2.79 -5.46
C SER A 45 46.15 -3.69 -5.49
N LEU A 46 46.25 -4.92 -4.97
CA LEU A 46 45.12 -5.83 -4.85
C LEU A 46 44.12 -5.32 -3.80
N ARG A 47 44.58 -4.89 -2.62
CA ARG A 47 43.71 -4.34 -1.56
C ARG A 47 42.93 -3.13 -2.05
N LEU A 48 43.56 -2.22 -2.79
CA LEU A 48 42.88 -1.05 -3.36
C LEU A 48 41.75 -1.47 -4.34
N ARG A 49 42.02 -2.44 -5.23
CA ARG A 49 41.00 -2.96 -6.16
C ARG A 49 39.86 -3.68 -5.44
N VAL A 50 40.17 -4.42 -4.39
CA VAL A 50 39.18 -5.13 -3.58
C VAL A 50 38.33 -4.15 -2.78
N ALA A 51 38.93 -3.10 -2.22
CA ALA A 51 38.22 -2.04 -1.54
C ALA A 51 37.25 -1.31 -2.48
N ASP A 52 37.70 -0.97 -3.69
CA ASP A 52 36.84 -0.38 -4.73
C ASP A 52 35.68 -1.30 -5.10
N ARG A 53 35.96 -2.59 -5.33
CA ARG A 53 34.93 -3.58 -5.62
C ARG A 53 33.93 -3.75 -4.48
N ALA A 54 34.40 -3.80 -3.24
CA ALA A 54 33.57 -3.89 -2.05
C ALA A 54 32.69 -2.64 -1.89
N SER A 55 33.23 -1.44 -2.18
CA SER A 55 32.45 -0.21 -2.24
C SER A 55 31.32 -0.31 -3.26
N GLY A 56 31.62 -0.75 -4.49
CA GLY A 56 30.60 -0.92 -5.53
C GLY A 56 29.50 -1.93 -5.17
N LEU A 57 29.83 -2.98 -4.41
CA LEU A 57 28.84 -3.93 -3.88
C LEU A 57 27.94 -3.29 -2.80
N ARG A 58 28.52 -2.51 -1.88
CA ARG A 58 27.76 -1.78 -0.85
C ARG A 58 26.85 -0.71 -1.46
N ASP A 59 27.31 -0.02 -2.50
CA ASP A 59 26.49 0.93 -3.24
C ASP A 59 25.30 0.26 -3.93
N ALA A 60 25.52 -0.93 -4.51
CA ALA A 60 24.45 -1.74 -5.10
C ALA A 60 23.44 -2.20 -4.03
N ALA A 61 23.91 -2.67 -2.87
CA ALA A 61 23.06 -3.02 -1.74
C ALA A 61 22.20 -1.83 -1.29
N GLY A 62 22.80 -0.64 -1.16
CA GLY A 62 22.06 0.57 -0.80
C GLY A 62 21.01 0.99 -1.84
N ARG A 63 21.23 0.71 -3.13
CA ARG A 63 20.19 0.92 -4.16
C ARG A 63 19.03 -0.05 -4.00
N HIS A 64 19.31 -1.33 -3.73
CA HIS A 64 18.27 -2.34 -3.48
C HIS A 64 17.41 -2.00 -2.27
N GLU A 65 18.01 -1.55 -1.16
CA GLU A 65 17.24 -1.12 0.02
C GLU A 65 16.33 0.05 -0.28
N ARG A 66 16.84 1.12 -0.92
CA ARG A 66 16.01 2.29 -1.25
C ARG A 66 14.84 1.90 -2.17
N SER A 67 15.08 1.00 -3.12
CA SER A 67 14.01 0.46 -3.96
C SER A 67 13.01 -0.37 -3.14
N ALA A 68 13.47 -1.24 -2.24
CA ALA A 68 12.62 -2.01 -1.35
C ALA A 68 11.74 -1.10 -0.48
N ASP A 69 12.31 -0.07 0.13
CA ASP A 69 11.59 0.88 0.98
C ASP A 69 10.54 1.67 0.20
N SER A 70 10.86 2.08 -1.03
CA SER A 70 9.89 2.72 -1.92
C SER A 70 8.73 1.79 -2.25
N LEU A 71 8.98 0.50 -2.47
CA LEU A 71 7.95 -0.49 -2.76
C LEU A 71 7.07 -0.78 -1.53
N ARG A 72 7.68 -0.88 -0.33
CA ARG A 72 6.93 -1.04 0.93
C ARG A 72 6.01 0.15 1.18
N THR A 73 6.51 1.36 1.00
CA THR A 73 5.72 2.59 1.13
C THR A 73 4.55 2.58 0.14
N HIS A 74 4.82 2.22 -1.12
CA HIS A 74 3.76 2.13 -2.13
C HIS A 74 2.69 1.09 -1.77
N ALA A 75 3.09 -0.10 -1.32
CA ALA A 75 2.15 -1.14 -0.90
C ALA A 75 1.26 -0.68 0.26
N GLN A 76 1.83 0.05 1.24
CA GLN A 76 1.08 0.64 2.34
C GLN A 76 0.05 1.68 1.86
N GLU A 77 0.43 2.54 0.90
CA GLU A 77 -0.50 3.52 0.34
C GLU A 77 -1.64 2.86 -0.45
N VAL A 78 -1.35 1.79 -1.20
CA VAL A 78 -2.39 1.01 -1.91
C VAL A 78 -3.37 0.39 -0.93
N GLU A 79 -2.89 -0.16 0.18
CA GLU A 79 -3.74 -0.74 1.23
C GLU A 79 -4.59 0.33 1.92
N ARG A 80 -3.97 1.45 2.28
CA ARG A 80 -4.68 2.59 2.88
C ARG A 80 -5.84 3.06 1.98
N VAL A 81 -5.61 3.16 0.67
CA VAL A 81 -6.65 3.55 -0.29
C VAL A 81 -7.73 2.46 -0.43
N SER A 82 -7.32 1.20 -0.47
CA SER A 82 -8.24 0.06 -0.58
C SER A 82 -9.13 -0.08 0.66
N ASP A 83 -8.58 0.09 1.86
CA ASP A 83 -9.32 0.12 3.12
C ASP A 83 -10.30 1.30 3.15
N ARG A 84 -9.89 2.45 2.61
CA ARG A 84 -10.77 3.62 2.51
C ARG A 84 -11.96 3.35 1.58
N ILE A 85 -11.72 2.72 0.44
CA ILE A 85 -12.78 2.30 -0.49
C ILE A 85 -13.74 1.33 0.20
N ALA A 86 -13.21 0.29 0.84
CA ALA A 86 -14.03 -0.73 1.52
C ALA A 86 -14.85 -0.13 2.67
N GLU A 87 -14.34 0.88 3.37
CA GLU A 87 -15.09 1.61 4.39
C GLU A 87 -16.22 2.46 3.79
N LEU A 88 -15.97 3.16 2.68
CA LEU A 88 -17.00 3.95 1.99
C LEU A 88 -18.10 3.05 1.43
N GLU A 89 -17.74 1.91 0.87
CA GLU A 89 -18.66 0.87 0.38
C GLU A 89 -19.59 0.41 1.51
N ARG A 90 -19.04 -0.07 2.64
CA ARG A 90 -19.84 -0.53 3.79
C ARG A 90 -20.75 0.56 4.35
N ARG A 91 -20.28 1.81 4.44
CA ARG A 91 -21.08 2.93 4.93
C ARG A 91 -22.23 3.27 4.00
N ALA A 92 -21.97 3.33 2.70
CA ALA A 92 -23.02 3.58 1.72
C ALA A 92 -24.07 2.47 1.75
N GLU A 93 -23.66 1.20 1.79
CA GLU A 93 -24.58 0.06 1.94
C GLU A 93 -25.45 0.17 3.19
N ALA A 94 -24.86 0.53 4.33
CA ALA A 94 -25.59 0.74 5.58
C ALA A 94 -26.61 1.88 5.48
N LEU A 95 -26.22 3.03 4.92
CA LEU A 95 -27.11 4.19 4.72
C LEU A 95 -28.30 3.84 3.82
N VAL A 96 -28.05 3.12 2.72
CA VAL A 96 -29.09 2.68 1.79
C VAL A 96 -30.02 1.65 2.46
N ALA A 97 -29.48 0.71 3.23
CA ALA A 97 -30.29 -0.28 3.96
C ALA A 97 -31.18 0.39 5.03
N ASP A 98 -30.65 1.40 5.74
CA ASP A 98 -31.39 2.17 6.72
C ASP A 98 -32.50 3.01 6.07
N ALA A 99 -32.24 3.66 4.93
CA ALA A 99 -33.24 4.40 4.16
C ALA A 99 -34.37 3.48 3.66
N ARG A 100 -34.04 2.28 3.16
CA ARG A 100 -35.04 1.25 2.80
C ARG A 100 -35.92 0.88 3.99
N THR A 101 -35.31 0.67 5.15
CA THR A 101 -36.02 0.31 6.38
C THR A 101 -36.94 1.44 6.86
N ARG A 102 -36.48 2.70 6.82
CA ARG A 102 -37.31 3.87 7.16
C ARG A 102 -38.50 4.00 6.21
N ARG A 103 -38.30 3.93 4.90
CA ARG A 103 -39.38 4.01 3.90
C ARG A 103 -40.43 2.91 4.07
N ALA A 104 -40.00 1.69 4.40
CA ALA A 104 -40.92 0.58 4.68
C ALA A 104 -41.79 0.83 5.93
N ARG A 105 -41.22 1.43 7.00
CA ARG A 105 -41.98 1.80 8.21
C ARG A 105 -43.00 2.89 7.94
N VAL A 106 -42.62 3.94 7.21
CA VAL A 106 -43.51 5.06 6.86
C VAL A 106 -44.69 4.57 6.01
N GLY A 107 -44.46 3.66 5.05
CA GLY A 107 -45.53 3.04 4.26
C GLY A 107 -46.52 2.20 5.09
N ALA A 108 -46.09 1.66 6.23
CA ALA A 108 -46.95 0.89 7.13
C ALA A 108 -47.81 1.78 8.06
N THR A 109 -47.32 2.97 8.42
CA THR A 109 -48.02 3.96 9.25
C THR A 109 -48.68 5.04 8.40
N HIS A 110 -49.91 4.83 7.94
CA HIS A 110 -50.67 5.88 7.22
C HIS A 110 -51.02 7.03 8.18
N GLY A 111 -50.40 8.20 8.01
CA GLY A 111 -50.79 9.42 8.74
C GLY A 111 -49.74 10.52 8.67
N GLY A 112 -50.06 11.58 7.93
CA GLY A 112 -49.13 12.63 7.53
C GLY A 112 -48.40 13.36 8.67
N GLY A 113 -47.14 13.67 8.38
CA GLY A 113 -46.32 14.62 9.13
C GLY A 113 -45.14 15.04 8.28
N SER A 114 -45.08 16.33 7.94
CA SER A 114 -44.01 17.05 7.22
C SER A 114 -42.89 16.21 6.57
N ALA A 115 -42.99 16.04 5.25
CA ALA A 115 -41.94 15.62 4.31
C ALA A 115 -40.77 16.62 4.27
N GLY A 116 -40.00 16.71 5.34
CA GLY A 116 -38.95 17.70 5.53
C GLY A 116 -37.58 17.07 5.51
N ALA A 117 -36.79 17.33 4.47
CA ALA A 117 -35.37 16.96 4.28
C ALA A 117 -35.02 15.46 4.32
N ASP A 118 -35.47 14.70 5.33
CA ASP A 118 -35.16 13.28 5.51
C ASP A 118 -35.74 12.41 4.38
N GLU A 119 -36.95 12.71 3.90
CA GLU A 119 -37.56 11.99 2.79
C GLU A 119 -36.82 12.26 1.46
N ARG A 120 -36.33 13.48 1.25
CA ARG A 120 -35.48 13.83 0.11
C ARG A 120 -34.12 13.16 0.17
N ALA A 121 -33.52 13.06 1.36
CA ALA A 121 -32.27 12.32 1.55
C ALA A 121 -32.46 10.82 1.32
N ASP A 122 -33.55 10.23 1.80
CA ASP A 122 -33.90 8.83 1.57
C ASP A 122 -34.19 8.55 0.09
N GLU A 123 -34.83 9.46 -0.65
CA GLU A 123 -34.99 9.34 -2.10
C GLU A 123 -33.64 9.29 -2.84
N VAL A 124 -32.70 10.16 -2.48
CA VAL A 124 -31.33 10.16 -3.06
C VAL A 124 -30.60 8.86 -2.74
N LEU A 125 -30.65 8.39 -1.49
CA LEU A 125 -30.01 7.14 -1.07
C LEU A 125 -30.61 5.92 -1.79
N LEU A 126 -31.92 5.90 -2.02
CA LEU A 126 -32.60 4.78 -2.69
C LEU A 126 -32.37 4.77 -4.21
N ALA A 127 -32.14 5.93 -4.81
CA ALA A 127 -31.82 6.08 -6.23
C ALA A 127 -30.31 5.92 -6.52
N PHE A 128 -29.47 5.79 -5.49
CA PHE A 128 -28.03 5.65 -5.64
C PHE A 128 -27.66 4.37 -6.40
N ASP A 129 -26.89 4.55 -7.47
CA ASP A 129 -26.27 3.45 -8.22
C ASP A 129 -24.82 3.28 -7.75
N ALA A 130 -24.56 2.15 -7.08
CA ALA A 130 -23.29 1.91 -6.41
C ALA A 130 -22.19 1.55 -7.44
N PRO A 131 -20.99 2.17 -7.35
CA PRO A 131 -19.86 1.71 -8.13
C PRO A 131 -19.52 0.25 -7.86
N PRO A 132 -18.84 -0.44 -8.80
CA PRO A 132 -18.36 -1.80 -8.55
C PRO A 132 -17.50 -1.88 -7.28
N SER A 133 -17.62 -2.98 -6.54
CA SER A 133 -16.84 -3.22 -5.32
C SER A 133 -15.34 -3.04 -5.57
N GLY A 134 -14.66 -2.32 -4.67
CA GLY A 134 -13.23 -2.03 -4.78
C GLY A 134 -12.82 -1.06 -5.91
N HIS A 135 -13.75 -0.43 -6.62
CA HIS A 135 -13.45 0.54 -7.68
C HIS A 135 -13.03 1.90 -7.08
N ARG A 136 -12.13 2.63 -7.76
CA ARG A 136 -11.65 3.95 -7.28
C ARG A 136 -12.77 4.99 -7.18
N ASP A 137 -13.82 4.87 -7.99
CA ASP A 137 -14.93 5.83 -8.00
C ASP A 137 -15.63 5.95 -6.64
N TRP A 138 -15.51 4.92 -5.78
CA TRP A 138 -15.94 5.01 -4.38
C TRP A 138 -15.32 6.19 -3.62
N LEU A 139 -14.11 6.61 -3.98
CA LEU A 139 -13.45 7.77 -3.36
C LEU A 139 -14.12 9.11 -3.72
N ASP A 140 -14.89 9.15 -4.81
CA ASP A 140 -15.57 10.33 -5.34
C ASP A 140 -17.09 10.29 -5.08
N VAL A 141 -17.60 9.25 -4.42
CA VAL A 141 -19.01 9.14 -4.01
C VAL A 141 -19.33 10.20 -2.96
N ASP A 142 -20.35 11.00 -3.26
CA ASP A 142 -20.95 11.97 -2.35
C ASP A 142 -22.40 11.56 -2.07
N LEU A 143 -22.69 11.19 -0.82
CA LEU A 143 -24.00 10.74 -0.38
C LEU A 143 -24.42 11.45 0.91
N PRO A 144 -25.71 11.77 1.09
CA PRO A 144 -26.22 12.32 2.34
C PRO A 144 -25.85 11.42 3.53
N GLY A 145 -25.11 11.98 4.50
CA GLY A 145 -24.65 11.25 5.69
C GLY A 145 -23.32 10.47 5.51
N LEU A 146 -22.75 10.44 4.31
CA LEU A 146 -21.43 9.87 4.04
C LEU A 146 -20.35 10.96 4.15
N THR A 147 -19.82 11.19 5.36
CA THR A 147 -18.72 12.16 5.56
C THR A 147 -17.37 11.60 5.11
N ARG A 148 -16.62 12.42 4.35
CA ARG A 148 -15.28 12.13 3.81
C ARG A 148 -14.17 12.23 4.85
#